data_AF-A0A5J4N6I1-F1
#
_entry.id   AF-A0A5J4N6I1-F1
#
_cell.length_a   1.000
_cell.length_b   1.000
_cell.length_c   1.000
_cell.angle_alpha   90.00
_cell.angle_beta   90.00
_cell.angle_gamma   90.00
#
_symmetry.space_group_name_H-M   'P 1'
#
loop_
_entity.id
_entity.type
_entity.pdbx_description
1 polymer ?
#
loop_
_entity_poly.entity_id
_entity_poly.type
_entity_poly.pdbx_seq_one_letter_code
_entity_poly.pdbx_strand_id
1 'polypeptide(L)'
;EIPPYNGFGSLEDSLASTKSFLPKPPRADFAKQVDYATKMLRYEARLDSSRSEDACRRFILSYRLCDDMISIYETPMRNSGFPGGTFLRRARIAKPGSSVDNPVYYGPADFSMGSKIDVFGSRFIITDADAFVIKFLEANRDQFSDELIQCWRARLTEKEEQDRAHQFVKQKHVKGGPVEATRQ
;
A
#
# COMPACT_ATOMS: atom_id res chain seq x y z
N GLU A 1 -18.21 32.04 11.12
CA GLU A 1 -16.93 31.32 10.84
C GLU A 1 -17.04 29.92 11.42
N ILE A 2 -16.35 28.94 10.83
CA ILE A 2 -16.37 27.55 11.30
C ILE A 2 -15.32 27.43 12.42
N PRO A 3 -15.65 26.91 13.61
CA PRO A 3 -14.68 26.75 14.69
C PRO A 3 -13.62 25.71 14.32
N PRO A 4 -12.40 25.82 14.88
CA PRO A 4 -11.36 24.82 14.68
C PRO A 4 -11.77 23.45 15.24
N TYR A 5 -11.23 22.39 14.65
CA TYR A 5 -11.53 21.03 15.05
C TYR A 5 -11.08 20.77 16.50
N ASN A 6 -11.98 20.23 17.31
CA ASN A 6 -11.78 20.05 18.75
C ASN A 6 -11.02 18.76 19.15
N GLY A 7 -10.59 17.96 18.16
CA GLY A 7 -9.84 16.72 18.40
C GLY A 7 -10.70 15.46 18.62
N PHE A 8 -12.03 15.58 18.69
CA PHE A 8 -12.94 14.46 18.91
C PHE A 8 -13.73 14.06 17.67
N GLY A 9 -13.83 12.75 17.44
CA GLY A 9 -14.61 12.20 16.32
C GLY A 9 -13.87 12.25 14.99
N SER A 10 -14.61 12.50 13.91
CA SER A 10 -14.04 12.78 12.59
C SER A 10 -14.25 14.25 12.24
N LEU A 11 -13.39 14.79 11.38
CA LEU A 11 -13.54 16.15 10.87
C LEU A 11 -14.91 16.33 10.20
N GLU A 12 -15.34 15.34 9.41
CA GLU A 12 -16.61 15.35 8.69
C GLU A 12 -17.81 15.40 9.66
N ASP A 13 -17.75 14.67 10.77
CA ASP A 13 -18.77 14.65 11.81
C ASP A 13 -18.85 15.97 12.58
N SER A 14 -17.70 16.53 12.97
CA SER A 14 -17.61 17.84 13.62
C SER A 14 -18.12 18.97 12.72
N LEU A 15 -17.78 18.93 11.43
CA LEU A 15 -18.28 19.87 10.44
C LEU A 15 -19.79 19.73 10.24
N ALA A 16 -20.32 18.51 10.23
CA ALA A 16 -21.77 18.29 10.12
C ALA A 16 -22.52 18.83 11.34
N SER A 17 -21.98 18.60 12.53
CA SER A 17 -22.50 19.12 13.80
C SER A 17 -22.52 20.66 13.82
N THR A 18 -21.47 21.31 13.33
CA THR A 18 -21.41 22.77 13.26
C THR A 18 -22.43 23.36 12.27
N LYS A 19 -22.72 22.66 11.17
CA LYS A 19 -23.57 23.18 10.08
C LYS A 19 -25.06 23.17 10.40
N SER A 20 -25.52 22.36 11.36
CA SER A 20 -26.95 22.25 11.68
C SER A 20 -27.18 21.96 13.15
N PHE A 21 -28.21 22.58 13.73
CA PHE A 21 -28.60 22.40 15.13
C PHE A 21 -28.89 20.94 15.51
N LEU A 22 -29.41 20.15 14.56
CA LEU A 22 -29.57 18.71 14.70
C LEU A 22 -28.49 18.01 13.88
N PRO A 23 -27.62 17.19 14.50
CA PRO A 23 -26.56 16.50 13.77
C PRO A 23 -27.19 15.53 12.77
N LYS A 24 -26.84 15.72 11.49
CA LYS A 24 -27.20 14.79 10.42
C LYS A 24 -25.98 13.91 10.14
N PRO A 25 -26.16 12.59 9.96
CA PRO A 25 -25.05 11.74 9.59
C PRO A 25 -24.44 12.22 8.27
N PRO A 26 -23.11 12.28 8.14
CA PRO A 26 -22.45 12.66 6.90
C PRO A 26 -22.85 11.69 5.79
N ARG A 27 -23.08 12.23 4.59
CA ARG A 27 -23.44 11.43 3.42
C ARG A 27 -22.19 10.72 2.89
N ALA A 28 -22.17 9.39 2.96
CA ALA A 28 -21.17 8.59 2.27
C ALA A 28 -21.41 8.62 0.75
N ASP A 29 -20.34 8.51 -0.02
CA ASP A 29 -20.42 8.34 -1.47
C ASP A 29 -20.79 6.89 -1.79
N PHE A 30 -22.10 6.61 -1.79
CA PHE A 30 -22.63 5.27 -2.02
C PHE A 30 -22.26 4.71 -3.40
N ALA A 31 -22.14 5.55 -4.42
CA ALA A 31 -21.76 5.11 -5.77
C ALA A 31 -20.34 4.55 -5.74
N LYS A 32 -19.40 5.32 -5.18
CA LYS A 32 -18.02 4.88 -4.95
C LYS A 32 -17.96 3.60 -4.10
N GLN A 33 -18.78 3.52 -3.06
CA GLN A 33 -18.80 2.34 -2.20
C GLN A 33 -19.23 1.08 -2.93
N VAL A 34 -20.24 1.17 -3.79
CA VAL A 34 -20.75 0.02 -4.57
C VAL A 34 -19.75 -0.37 -5.66
N ASP A 35 -19.27 0.58 -6.44
CA ASP A 35 -18.40 0.31 -7.61
C ASP A 35 -17.02 -0.24 -7.23
N TYR A 36 -16.54 0.15 -6.05
CA TYR A 36 -15.21 -0.21 -5.54
C TYR A 36 -15.23 -1.13 -4.32
N ALA A 37 -16.39 -1.67 -3.92
CA ALA A 37 -16.56 -2.48 -2.70
C ALA A 37 -15.50 -3.58 -2.54
N THR A 38 -15.19 -4.30 -3.63
CA THR A 38 -14.26 -5.43 -3.65
C THR A 38 -12.87 -5.07 -4.18
N LYS A 39 -12.67 -3.84 -4.68
CA LYS A 39 -11.44 -3.43 -5.35
C LYS A 39 -10.45 -2.89 -4.33
N MET A 40 -9.27 -3.52 -4.25
CA MET A 40 -8.17 -3.11 -3.38
C MET A 40 -6.87 -3.08 -4.17
N LEU A 41 -6.09 -2.01 -3.98
CA LEU A 41 -4.76 -1.88 -4.55
C LEU A 41 -3.75 -2.36 -3.51
N ARG A 42 -2.91 -3.32 -3.88
CA ARG A 42 -1.93 -3.92 -2.99
C ARG A 42 -0.53 -3.56 -3.46
N TYR A 43 0.26 -3.07 -2.52
CA TYR A 43 1.64 -2.67 -2.72
C TYR A 43 2.52 -3.43 -1.74
N GLU A 44 3.72 -3.74 -2.17
CA GLU A 44 4.78 -4.17 -1.29
C GLU A 44 5.57 -2.96 -0.81
N ALA A 45 5.91 -2.95 0.46
CA ALA A 45 6.68 -1.90 1.08
C ALA A 45 7.71 -2.46 2.06
N ARG A 46 8.76 -1.67 2.32
CA ARG A 46 9.74 -1.92 3.37
C ARG A 46 9.85 -0.69 4.28
N LEU A 47 10.36 -0.87 5.48
CA LEU A 47 10.55 0.23 6.42
C LEU A 47 11.82 1.03 6.08
N ASP A 48 11.73 2.36 6.12
CA ASP A 48 12.88 3.28 5.97
C ASP A 48 13.58 3.43 7.33
N SER A 49 14.28 2.38 7.75
CA SER A 49 15.05 2.35 9.01
C SER A 49 16.54 2.11 8.74
N SER A 50 17.38 2.68 9.59
CA SER A 50 18.83 2.45 9.60
C SER A 50 19.21 1.06 10.13
N ARG A 51 18.30 0.41 10.86
CA ARG A 51 18.51 -0.93 11.41
C ARG A 51 18.32 -1.98 10.32
N SER A 52 19.32 -2.84 10.13
CA SER A 52 19.28 -3.93 9.14
C SER A 52 18.13 -4.91 9.40
N GLU A 53 17.81 -5.18 10.67
CA GLU A 53 16.69 -6.03 11.08
C GLU A 53 15.36 -5.51 10.54
N ASP A 54 15.12 -4.20 10.62
CA ASP A 54 13.90 -3.56 10.15
C ASP A 54 13.87 -3.43 8.62
N ALA A 55 15.03 -3.24 7.99
CA ALA A 55 15.15 -3.13 6.54
C ALA A 55 14.80 -4.43 5.80
N CYS A 56 14.99 -5.58 6.44
CA CYS A 56 14.63 -6.90 5.89
C CYS A 56 13.14 -7.23 6.01
N ARG A 57 12.35 -6.46 6.78
CA ARG A 57 10.92 -6.71 6.98
C ARG A 57 10.12 -6.28 5.76
N ARG A 58 9.20 -7.15 5.33
CA ARG A 58 8.34 -6.94 4.16
C ARG A 58 6.91 -6.68 4.61
N PHE A 59 6.32 -5.62 4.07
CA PHE A 59 4.97 -5.20 4.39
C PHE A 59 4.12 -5.18 3.12
N ILE A 60 2.85 -5.51 3.27
CA ILE A 60 1.83 -5.42 2.25
C ILE A 60 0.91 -4.26 2.65
N LEU A 61 0.99 -3.17 1.91
CA LEU A 61 0.10 -2.03 2.02
C LEU A 61 -1.10 -2.27 1.12
N SER A 62 -2.29 -2.31 1.71
CA SER A 62 -3.55 -2.47 0.99
C SER A 62 -4.36 -1.17 1.08
N TYR A 63 -4.60 -0.56 -0.07
CA TYR A 63 -5.46 0.62 -0.23
C TYR A 63 -6.83 0.20 -0.73
N ARG A 64 -7.90 0.54 0.00
CA ARG A 64 -9.26 0.23 -0.41
C ARG A 64 -9.90 1.42 -1.10
N LEU A 65 -10.31 1.21 -2.35
CA LEU A 65 -10.84 2.26 -3.20
C LEU A 65 -12.24 2.75 -2.78
N CYS A 66 -13.00 1.99 -1.99
CA CYS A 66 -14.34 2.41 -1.57
C CYS A 66 -14.35 3.49 -0.46
N ASP A 67 -13.39 3.44 0.47
CA ASP A 67 -13.36 4.31 1.67
C ASP A 67 -12.05 5.11 1.83
N ASP A 68 -11.12 4.96 0.88
CA ASP A 68 -9.77 5.55 0.88
C ASP A 68 -8.93 5.16 2.12
N MET A 69 -9.24 4.01 2.72
CA MET A 69 -8.56 3.50 3.90
C MET A 69 -7.37 2.62 3.52
N ILE A 70 -6.30 2.75 4.30
CA ILE A 70 -5.08 1.97 4.20
C ILE A 70 -5.04 0.96 5.34
N SER A 71 -4.59 -0.26 5.03
CA SER A 71 -4.22 -1.26 6.03
C SER A 71 -2.85 -1.83 5.69
N ILE A 72 -2.02 -2.08 6.69
CA ILE A 72 -0.66 -2.58 6.51
C ILE A 72 -0.54 -3.92 7.22
N TYR A 73 -0.10 -4.92 6.48
CA TYR A 73 0.15 -6.26 6.98
C TYR A 73 1.62 -6.61 6.82
N GLU A 74 2.26 -7.11 7.87
CA GLU A 74 3.63 -7.58 7.85
C GLU A 74 3.68 -9.06 7.47
N THR A 75 4.43 -9.38 6.42
CA THR A 75 4.64 -10.76 5.99
C THR A 75 5.60 -11.47 6.95
N PRO A 76 5.21 -12.61 7.55
CA PRO A 76 6.10 -13.36 8.44
C PRO A 76 7.29 -13.93 7.67
N MET A 77 8.50 -13.70 8.17
CA MET A 77 9.73 -14.22 7.58
C MET A 77 10.43 -15.18 8.54
N ARG A 78 10.83 -16.36 8.04
CA ARG A 78 11.53 -17.37 8.86
C ARG A 78 12.84 -16.79 9.40
N ASN A 79 13.15 -17.11 10.65
CA ASN A 79 14.37 -16.69 11.35
C ASN A 79 14.56 -15.17 11.47
N SER A 80 13.51 -14.37 11.26
CA SER A 80 13.58 -12.90 11.39
C SER A 80 13.41 -12.40 12.83
N GLY A 81 12.90 -13.24 13.73
CA GLY A 81 12.51 -12.82 15.08
C GLY A 81 11.19 -12.05 15.14
N PHE A 82 10.57 -11.75 14.00
CA PHE A 82 9.28 -11.06 13.92
C PHE A 82 8.15 -12.05 13.58
N PRO A 83 7.08 -12.13 14.38
CA PRO A 83 5.97 -13.04 14.12
C PRO A 83 5.13 -12.66 12.89
N GLY A 84 5.29 -11.44 12.37
CA GLY A 84 4.42 -10.86 11.35
C GLY A 84 3.02 -10.55 11.87
N GLY A 85 2.11 -10.15 10.97
CA GLY A 85 0.71 -9.90 11.30
C GLY A 85 0.21 -8.51 10.92
N THR A 86 -0.88 -8.06 11.53
CA THR A 86 -1.45 -6.74 11.21
C THR A 86 -0.62 -5.64 11.87
N PHE A 87 0.11 -4.87 11.07
CA PHE A 87 0.86 -3.70 11.56
C PHE A 87 -0.08 -2.50 11.77
N LEU A 88 -0.97 -2.25 10.81
CA LEU A 88 -1.95 -1.18 10.87
C LEU A 88 -3.33 -1.68 10.43
N ARG A 89 -4.33 -1.51 11.30
CA ARG A 89 -5.75 -1.71 10.96
C ARG A 89 -6.25 -0.55 10.09
N ARG A 90 -7.34 -0.81 9.35
CA ARG A 90 -7.97 0.14 8.41
C ARG A 90 -8.05 1.56 9.00
N ALA A 91 -7.29 2.48 8.42
CA ALA A 91 -7.27 3.88 8.81
C ALA A 91 -7.02 4.77 7.58
N ARG A 92 -7.58 5.98 7.59
CA ARG A 92 -7.19 7.02 6.61
C ARG A 92 -5.89 7.65 7.10
N ILE A 93 -4.89 7.73 6.21
CA ILE A 93 -3.58 8.28 6.55
C ILE A 93 -3.45 9.67 5.95
N ALA A 94 -3.17 10.66 6.80
CA ALA A 94 -2.93 12.04 6.39
C ALA A 94 -1.49 12.21 5.91
N LYS A 95 -1.28 13.05 4.90
CA LYS A 95 0.05 13.40 4.40
C LYS A 95 0.81 14.23 5.44
N PRO A 96 2.14 14.09 5.52
CA PRO A 96 2.95 14.92 6.41
C PRO A 96 2.76 16.39 6.05
N GLY A 97 2.54 17.22 7.07
CA GLY A 97 2.33 18.66 6.89
C GLY A 97 0.89 19.10 6.59
N SER A 98 -0.09 18.18 6.55
CA SER A 98 -1.49 18.58 6.49
C SER A 98 -1.97 19.19 7.81
N SER A 99 -2.78 20.25 7.75
CA SER A 99 -3.40 20.84 8.94
C SER A 99 -4.45 19.89 9.54
N VAL A 100 -4.66 19.97 10.85
CA VAL A 100 -5.71 19.24 11.57
C VAL A 100 -7.09 19.64 11.05
N ASP A 101 -7.29 20.90 10.68
CA ASP A 101 -8.56 21.44 10.17
C ASP A 101 -8.83 21.11 8.70
N ASN A 102 -7.78 20.77 7.93
CA ASN A 102 -7.89 20.39 6.53
C ASN A 102 -6.90 19.26 6.19
N PRO A 103 -7.17 18.04 6.66
CA PRO A 103 -6.31 16.90 6.43
C PRO A 103 -6.34 16.49 4.96
N VAL A 104 -5.16 16.41 4.35
CA VAL A 104 -5.00 15.86 2.99
C VAL A 104 -4.59 14.41 3.14
N TYR A 105 -5.41 13.48 2.66
CA TYR A 105 -5.15 12.05 2.77
C TYR A 105 -4.33 11.52 1.60
N TYR A 106 -3.60 10.42 1.83
CA TYR A 106 -2.92 9.70 0.75
C TYR A 106 -3.92 9.06 -0.21
N GLY A 107 -3.63 9.17 -1.51
CA GLY A 107 -4.39 8.53 -2.58
C GLY A 107 -3.53 7.59 -3.43
N PRO A 108 -4.15 6.86 -4.37
CA PRO A 108 -3.45 5.96 -5.28
C PRO A 108 -2.39 6.66 -6.15
N ALA A 109 -2.57 7.96 -6.41
CA ALA A 109 -1.60 8.77 -7.16
C ALA A 109 -0.29 9.04 -6.40
N ASP A 110 -0.28 8.90 -5.07
CA ASP A 110 0.92 9.10 -4.25
C ASP A 110 1.79 7.83 -4.16
N PHE A 111 1.30 6.70 -4.67
CA PHE A 111 1.98 5.41 -4.59
C PHE A 111 2.72 5.08 -5.89
N SER A 112 3.88 5.72 -6.07
CA SER A 112 4.86 5.33 -7.09
C SER A 112 5.97 4.45 -6.52
N MET A 113 6.73 3.78 -7.38
CA MET A 113 7.89 3.00 -6.96
C MET A 113 8.90 3.90 -6.24
N GLY A 114 9.39 3.44 -5.08
CA GLY A 114 10.36 4.18 -4.28
C GLY A 114 9.77 5.35 -3.49
N SER A 115 8.48 5.65 -3.64
CA SER A 115 7.83 6.71 -2.86
C SER A 115 7.81 6.38 -1.37
N LYS A 116 7.98 7.44 -0.58
CA LYS A 116 8.04 7.40 0.89
C LYS A 116 6.69 7.81 1.46
N ILE A 117 6.08 6.91 2.22
CA ILE A 117 4.80 7.13 2.90
C ILE A 117 5.05 7.20 4.39
N ASP A 118 4.61 8.29 5.00
CA ASP A 118 4.61 8.44 6.46
C ASP A 118 3.29 7.91 7.05
N VAL A 119 3.40 6.96 7.97
CA VAL A 119 2.28 6.29 8.61
C VAL A 119 2.50 6.29 10.12
N PHE A 120 1.84 7.21 10.84
CA PHE A 120 1.91 7.33 12.30
C PHE A 120 3.35 7.33 12.86
N GLY A 121 4.27 8.04 12.19
CA GLY A 121 5.68 8.13 12.60
C GLY A 121 6.57 6.99 12.10
N SER A 122 6.01 6.00 11.40
CA SER A 122 6.78 4.98 10.68
C SER A 122 6.81 5.32 9.19
N ARG A 123 8.01 5.37 8.60
CA ARG A 123 8.17 5.67 7.17
C ARG A 123 8.35 4.39 6.37
N PHE A 124 7.53 4.23 5.35
CA PHE A 124 7.54 3.10 4.44
C PHE A 124 8.00 3.52 3.05
N ILE A 125 8.79 2.69 2.39
CA ILE A 125 9.19 2.85 0.99
C ILE A 125 8.44 1.79 0.19
N ILE A 126 7.69 2.22 -0.82
CA ILE A 126 7.03 1.32 -1.75
C ILE A 126 8.08 0.65 -2.64
N THR A 127 8.10 -0.68 -2.68
CA THR A 127 9.07 -1.48 -3.43
C THR A 127 8.46 -2.18 -4.63
N ASP A 128 7.20 -2.61 -4.52
CA ASP A 128 6.52 -3.34 -5.59
C ASP A 128 5.00 -3.10 -5.56
N ALA A 129 4.31 -3.52 -6.61
CA ALA A 129 2.86 -3.48 -6.70
C ALA A 129 2.29 -4.78 -7.27
N ASP A 130 1.03 -5.05 -6.93
CA ASP A 130 0.29 -6.15 -7.52
C ASP A 130 -0.13 -5.83 -8.97
N ALA A 131 -0.27 -6.86 -9.81
CA ALA A 131 -0.61 -6.69 -11.22
C ALA A 131 -1.99 -6.02 -11.41
N PHE A 132 -2.89 -6.18 -10.45
CA PHE A 132 -4.18 -5.50 -10.44
C PHE A 132 -4.02 -3.97 -10.36
N VAL A 133 -3.01 -3.47 -9.65
CA VAL A 133 -2.76 -2.03 -9.52
C VAL A 133 -2.49 -1.41 -10.89
N ILE A 134 -1.65 -2.06 -11.69
CA ILE A 134 -1.28 -1.59 -13.02
C ILE A 134 -2.53 -1.51 -13.91
N LYS A 135 -3.30 -2.59 -13.97
CA LYS A 135 -4.56 -2.65 -14.74
C LYS A 135 -5.55 -1.56 -14.31
N PHE A 136 -5.63 -1.31 -13.00
CA PHE A 136 -6.49 -0.28 -12.46
C PHE A 136 -6.04 1.12 -12.89
N LEU A 137 -4.75 1.41 -12.80
CA LEU A 137 -4.18 2.70 -13.22
C LEU A 137 -4.35 2.92 -14.73
N GLU A 138 -4.17 1.87 -15.55
CA GLU A 138 -4.37 1.92 -17.00
C GLU A 138 -5.85 2.16 -17.37
N ALA A 139 -6.78 1.51 -16.68
CA ALA A 139 -8.21 1.69 -16.90
C ALA A 139 -8.70 3.10 -16.53
N ASN A 140 -7.96 3.81 -15.67
CA ASN A 140 -8.28 5.15 -15.18
C ASN A 140 -7.19 6.15 -15.55
N ARG A 141 -6.60 6.04 -16.75
CA ARG A 141 -5.46 6.83 -17.20
C ARG A 141 -5.70 8.35 -17.09
N ASP A 142 -6.94 8.81 -17.25
CA ASP A 142 -7.30 10.23 -17.15
C ASP A 142 -7.11 10.82 -15.75
N GLN A 143 -7.06 9.98 -14.71
CA GLN A 143 -6.94 10.40 -13.31
C GLN A 143 -5.50 10.34 -12.78
N PHE A 144 -4.57 9.72 -13.51
CA PHE A 144 -3.22 9.42 -13.04
C PHE A 144 -2.16 10.02 -13.96
N SER A 145 -1.00 10.37 -13.40
CA SER A 145 0.15 10.80 -14.21
C SER A 145 0.66 9.65 -15.07
N ASP A 146 0.99 9.94 -16.33
CA ASP A 146 1.62 8.98 -17.24
C ASP A 146 2.94 8.44 -16.67
N GLU A 147 3.69 9.25 -15.93
CA GLU A 147 4.95 8.84 -15.29
C GLU A 147 4.74 7.69 -14.30
N LEU A 148 3.66 7.74 -13.51
CA LEU A 148 3.33 6.72 -12.53
C LEU A 148 2.95 5.40 -13.21
N ILE A 149 2.20 5.47 -14.31
CA ILE A 149 1.80 4.28 -15.08
C ILE A 149 3.02 3.63 -15.71
N GLN A 150 3.91 4.43 -16.31
CA GLN A 150 5.13 3.91 -16.94
C GLN A 150 6.10 3.31 -15.93
N CYS A 151 6.23 3.93 -14.75
CA CYS A 151 7.04 3.41 -13.65
C CYS A 151 6.61 1.99 -13.25
N TRP A 152 5.30 1.77 -13.09
CA TRP A 152 4.79 0.45 -12.75
C TRP A 152 4.83 -0.56 -13.89
N ARG A 153 4.67 -0.11 -15.15
CA ARG A 153 4.88 -0.98 -16.33
C ARG A 153 6.30 -1.49 -16.44
N ALA A 154 7.28 -0.60 -16.31
CA ALA A 154 8.69 -0.99 -16.35
C ALA A 154 8.99 -2.06 -15.29
N ARG A 155 8.43 -1.89 -14.07
CA ARG A 155 8.58 -2.87 -12.99
C ARG A 155 8.04 -4.24 -13.34
N LEU A 156 6.86 -4.29 -13.97
CA LEU A 156 6.22 -5.55 -14.33
C LEU A 156 7.10 -6.33 -15.31
N THR A 157 7.64 -5.66 -16.32
CA THR A 157 8.55 -6.29 -17.29
C THR A 157 9.81 -6.84 -16.63
N GLU A 158 10.45 -6.05 -15.76
CA GLU A 158 11.63 -6.51 -15.00
C GLU A 158 11.31 -7.73 -14.14
N LYS A 159 10.15 -7.74 -13.48
CA LYS A 159 9.70 -8.84 -12.63
C LYS A 159 9.43 -10.11 -13.44
N GLU A 160 8.78 -9.99 -14.59
CA GLU A 160 8.56 -11.12 -15.51
C GLU A 160 9.87 -11.70 -16.06
N GLU A 161 10.87 -10.86 -16.32
CA GLU A 161 12.21 -11.32 -16.71
C GLU A 161 12.93 -12.03 -15.58
N GLN A 162 12.88 -11.48 -14.36
CA GLN A 162 13.45 -12.12 -13.16
C GLN A 162 12.78 -13.47 -12.91
N ASP A 163 11.45 -13.56 -12.98
CA ASP A 163 10.72 -14.80 -12.77
C ASP A 163 11.07 -15.86 -13.83
N ARG A 164 11.19 -15.46 -15.10
CA ARG A 164 11.66 -16.34 -16.19
C ARG A 164 13.09 -16.84 -15.95
N ALA A 165 13.99 -15.97 -15.51
CA ALA A 165 15.36 -16.34 -15.17
C ALA A 165 15.43 -17.31 -13.98
N HIS A 166 14.69 -17.05 -12.90
CA HIS A 166 14.60 -17.95 -11.74
C HIS A 166 14.04 -19.32 -12.12
N GLN A 167 13.03 -19.37 -12.99
CA GLN A 167 12.45 -20.62 -13.50
C GLN A 167 13.49 -21.44 -14.29
N PHE A 168 14.32 -20.78 -15.11
CA PHE A 168 15.38 -21.42 -15.88
C PHE A 168 16.50 -21.99 -14.99
N VAL A 169 16.91 -21.25 -13.95
CA VAL A 169 17.90 -21.73 -12.96
C VAL A 169 17.37 -22.94 -12.20
N LYS A 170 16.10 -22.90 -11.77
CA LYS A 170 15.45 -24.02 -11.08
C LYS A 170 15.39 -25.28 -11.96
N GLN A 171 15.07 -25.14 -13.24
CA GLN A 171 15.07 -26.26 -14.19
C GLN A 171 16.47 -26.86 -14.42
N LYS A 172 17.54 -26.05 -14.41
CA LYS A 172 18.93 -26.56 -14.49
C LYS A 172 19.32 -27.34 -13.23
N HIS A 173 18.94 -26.84 -12.05
CA HIS A 173 19.28 -27.50 -10.78
C HIS A 173 18.60 -28.87 -10.61
N VAL A 174 17.39 -29.04 -11.15
CA VAL A 174 16.67 -30.33 -11.14
C VAL A 174 17.26 -31.35 -12.13
N LYS A 175 18.03 -30.92 -13.13
CA LYS A 175 18.65 -31.79 -14.15
C LYS A 175 20.06 -32.30 -13.80
N GLY A 176 20.62 -31.90 -12.64
CA GLY A 176 21.84 -32.52 -12.12
C GLY A 176 21.52 -33.92 -11.59
N GLY A 177 21.82 -34.95 -12.38
CA GLY A 177 21.60 -36.36 -12.02
C GLY A 177 22.39 -36.79 -10.77
N PRO A 178 22.05 -37.95 -10.17
CA PRO A 178 22.63 -38.38 -8.91
C PRO A 178 24.15 -38.56 -9.07
N VAL A 179 24.91 -37.86 -8.23
CA VAL A 179 26.36 -38.06 -8.09
C VAL A 179 26.54 -39.43 -7.46
N GLU A 180 27.01 -40.42 -8.22
CA GLU A 180 27.42 -41.72 -7.69
C GLU A 180 28.56 -41.51 -6.69
N ALA A 181 28.22 -41.53 -5.41
CA ALA A 181 29.19 -41.52 -4.33
C ALA A 181 29.80 -42.92 -4.21
N THR A 182 30.85 -43.19 -4.98
CA THR A 182 31.71 -44.36 -4.76
C THR A 182 32.46 -44.16 -3.44
N ARG A 183 32.04 -44.88 -2.39
CA ARG A 183 32.80 -45.00 -1.14
C ARG A 183 33.93 -46.02 -1.37
N GLN A 184 35.17 -45.58 -1.23
CA GLN A 184 36.33 -46.45 -0.98
C GLN A 184 36.58 -46.56 0.52
#